data_AF-A0A7J8XPJ6-F1
#
_entry.id   AF-A0A7J8XPJ6-F1
#
_cell.length_a   1.000
_cell.length_b   1.000
_cell.length_c   1.000
_cell.angle_alpha   90.00
_cell.angle_beta   90.00
_cell.angle_gamma   90.00
#
_symmetry.space_group_name_H-M   'P 1'
#
loop_
_entity.id
_entity.type
_entity.pdbx_description
1 polymer ?
#
loop_
_entity_poly.entity_id
_entity_poly.type
_entity_poly.pdbx_seq_one_letter_code
_entity_poly.pdbx_strand_id
1 'polypeptide(L)'
;MEEAVNNLMSKKLRKVFDTDKVYISFHDEQWGVPVYDDNKLFELLALSGMLMDYNWTEILKRKDLYRESFLGFDPEIVAKMGDKEIHEISSNKAMMLAESRIVRQYGSFSSFMWGYVNYKPTINKYKYPRNVPLRTPKAEAISKDLVKHGFRFVGPVIVYSFMQAAGLTIDHLVDCFRYSECVSLAERPWRHF
;
A
#
# COMPACT_ATOMS: atom_id res chain seq x y z
N MET A 1 -0.64 16.76 -33.62
CA MET A 1 -0.91 15.36 -34.06
C MET A 1 -0.33 14.36 -33.08
N GLU A 2 0.94 14.52 -32.72
CA GLU A 2 1.68 13.68 -31.75
C GLU A 2 1.06 13.68 -30.35
N GLU A 3 0.56 14.83 -29.89
CA GLU A 3 -0.12 14.97 -28.61
C GLU A 3 -1.48 14.24 -28.56
N ALA A 4 -2.21 14.19 -29.69
CA ALA A 4 -3.47 13.45 -29.81
C ALA A 4 -3.25 11.94 -29.92
N VAL A 5 -2.14 11.50 -30.51
CA VAL A 5 -1.73 10.09 -30.57
C VAL A 5 -1.25 9.61 -29.21
N ASN A 6 -0.49 10.43 -28.46
CA ASN A 6 -0.11 10.14 -27.07
C ASN A 6 -1.34 10.06 -26.15
N ASN A 7 -2.32 10.94 -26.35
CA ASN A 7 -3.60 10.90 -25.64
C ASN A 7 -4.46 9.67 -26.04
N LEU A 8 -4.33 9.18 -27.28
CA LEU A 8 -5.01 7.96 -27.73
C LEU A 8 -4.34 6.69 -27.18
N MET A 9 -3.00 6.68 -27.09
CA MET A 9 -2.23 5.56 -26.54
C MET A 9 -2.43 5.47 -25.02
N SER A 10 -2.47 6.60 -24.31
CA SER A 10 -2.80 6.63 -22.88
C SER A 10 -4.26 6.24 -22.58
N LYS A 11 -5.19 6.46 -23.52
CA LYS A 11 -6.60 6.06 -23.38
C LYS A 11 -6.88 4.61 -23.78
N LYS A 12 -6.14 4.04 -24.74
CA LYS A 12 -6.32 2.63 -25.16
C LYS A 12 -5.78 1.60 -24.17
N LEU A 13 -4.80 1.97 -23.34
CA LEU A 13 -4.22 1.11 -22.30
C LEU A 13 -4.99 1.13 -20.96
N ARG A 14 -5.97 2.04 -20.78
CA ARG A 14 -6.84 2.10 -19.59
C ARG A 14 -7.91 1.01 -19.54
N LYS A 15 -7.89 0.04 -20.47
CA LYS A 15 -9.05 -0.79 -20.79
C LYS A 15 -9.32 -1.94 -19.81
N VAL A 16 -8.94 -1.81 -18.54
CA VAL A 16 -9.27 -2.81 -17.51
C VAL A 16 -9.69 -2.21 -16.17
N PHE A 17 -9.38 -0.96 -15.83
CA PHE A 17 -9.57 -0.48 -14.47
C PHE A 17 -10.28 0.87 -14.40
N ASP A 18 -10.91 1.07 -13.25
CA ASP A 18 -11.73 2.20 -12.83
C ASP A 18 -11.51 3.52 -13.59
N THR A 19 -12.59 4.10 -14.11
CA THR A 19 -12.56 5.37 -14.84
C THR A 19 -12.53 6.60 -13.93
N ASP A 20 -12.63 6.41 -12.62
CA ASP A 20 -12.60 7.50 -11.65
C ASP A 20 -11.21 8.16 -11.60
N LYS A 21 -11.21 9.49 -11.64
CA LYS A 21 -9.98 10.30 -11.68
C LYS A 21 -9.09 10.05 -10.46
N VAL A 22 -9.68 9.79 -9.29
CA VAL A 22 -8.89 9.56 -8.06
C VAL A 22 -8.09 8.26 -8.14
N TYR A 23 -8.70 7.21 -8.70
CA TYR A 23 -8.04 5.91 -8.85
C TYR A 23 -6.97 5.98 -9.93
N ILE A 24 -7.24 6.67 -11.05
CA ILE A 24 -6.25 6.88 -12.12
C ILE A 24 -5.02 7.61 -11.58
N SER A 25 -5.18 8.70 -10.83
CA SER A 25 -4.04 9.41 -10.23
C SER A 25 -3.28 8.53 -9.24
N PHE A 26 -3.99 7.75 -8.41
CA PHE A 26 -3.34 6.80 -7.49
C PHE A 26 -2.55 5.72 -8.24
N HIS A 27 -3.10 5.13 -9.30
CA HIS A 27 -2.41 4.17 -10.15
C HIS A 27 -1.17 4.78 -10.82
N ASP A 28 -1.32 5.97 -11.40
CA ASP A 28 -0.30 6.62 -12.22
C ASP A 28 0.86 7.15 -11.37
N GLU A 29 0.60 7.58 -10.13
CA GLU A 29 1.58 8.30 -9.31
C GLU A 29 2.09 7.51 -8.10
N GLN A 30 1.30 6.57 -7.58
CA GLN A 30 1.57 5.93 -6.28
C GLN A 30 1.64 4.40 -6.38
N TRP A 31 0.75 3.74 -7.11
CA TRP A 31 0.66 2.28 -7.13
C TRP A 31 1.93 1.62 -7.67
N GLY A 32 2.53 0.72 -6.89
CA GLY A 32 3.74 -0.01 -7.27
C GLY A 32 5.01 0.83 -7.24
N VAL A 33 4.95 2.09 -6.80
CA VAL A 33 6.14 2.92 -6.57
C VAL A 33 6.74 2.53 -5.21
N PRO A 34 8.02 2.12 -5.12
CA PRO A 34 8.64 1.76 -3.85
C PRO A 34 8.59 2.87 -2.81
N VAL A 35 7.95 2.59 -1.66
CA VAL A 35 7.83 3.52 -0.52
C VAL A 35 8.77 3.07 0.61
N TYR A 36 9.59 4.00 1.12
CA TYR A 36 10.58 3.71 2.18
C TYR A 36 10.34 4.45 3.49
N ASP A 37 9.44 5.44 3.48
CA ASP A 37 9.09 6.25 4.65
C ASP A 37 8.12 5.48 5.56
N ASP A 38 8.43 5.40 6.86
CA ASP A 38 7.65 4.63 7.84
C ASP A 38 6.19 5.10 7.88
N ASN A 39 5.96 6.41 7.99
CA ASN A 39 4.62 6.98 8.10
C ASN A 39 3.79 6.72 6.84
N LYS A 40 4.38 6.87 5.64
CA LYS A 40 3.69 6.56 4.37
C LYS A 40 3.38 5.08 4.23
N LEU A 41 4.28 4.20 4.67
CA LEU A 41 4.01 2.75 4.67
C LEU A 41 2.89 2.40 5.65
N PHE A 42 2.89 3.01 6.84
CA PHE A 42 1.82 2.82 7.79
C PHE A 42 0.48 3.33 7.24
N GLU A 43 0.44 4.54 6.69
CA GLU A 43 -0.74 5.11 6.04
C GLU A 43 -1.29 4.15 4.97
N LEU A 44 -0.43 3.62 4.09
CA LEU A 44 -0.84 2.66 3.07
C LEU A 44 -1.38 1.36 3.66
N LEU A 45 -0.79 0.85 4.75
CA LEU A 45 -1.29 -0.35 5.42
C LEU A 45 -2.66 -0.11 6.06
N ALA A 46 -2.84 1.04 6.71
CA ALA A 46 -4.10 1.44 7.32
C ALA A 46 -5.21 1.60 6.27
N LEU A 47 -4.94 2.30 5.16
CA LEU A 47 -5.87 2.42 4.03
C LEU A 47 -6.19 1.04 3.43
N SER A 48 -5.20 0.15 3.32
CA SER A 48 -5.43 -1.21 2.80
C SER A 48 -6.32 -2.03 3.74
N GLY A 49 -6.26 -1.82 5.06
CA GLY A 49 -7.15 -2.46 6.04
C GLY A 49 -8.64 -2.25 5.75
N MET A 50 -8.97 -1.14 5.09
CA MET A 50 -10.34 -0.78 4.74
C MET A 50 -10.91 -1.57 3.56
N LEU A 51 -10.08 -2.36 2.87
CA LEU A 51 -10.52 -3.25 1.79
C LEU A 51 -11.48 -4.36 2.27
N MET A 52 -11.69 -4.49 3.58
CA MET A 52 -12.75 -5.31 4.15
C MET A 52 -14.14 -4.83 3.75
N ASP A 53 -14.34 -3.52 3.67
CA ASP A 53 -15.66 -2.90 3.52
C ASP A 53 -15.79 -2.06 2.24
N TYR A 54 -14.68 -1.62 1.68
CA TYR A 54 -14.65 -0.67 0.56
C TYR A 54 -13.67 -1.11 -0.54
N ASN A 55 -13.89 -0.66 -1.77
CA ASN A 55 -12.87 -0.75 -2.82
C ASN A 55 -11.88 0.42 -2.75
N TRP A 56 -10.75 0.31 -3.44
CA TRP A 56 -9.71 1.37 -3.46
C TRP A 56 -10.25 2.74 -3.87
N THR A 57 -11.15 2.84 -4.84
CA THR A 57 -11.72 4.13 -5.27
C THR A 57 -12.53 4.79 -4.15
N GLU A 58 -13.33 4.02 -3.44
CA GLU A 58 -14.06 4.48 -2.26
C GLU A 58 -13.14 4.91 -1.12
N ILE A 59 -12.06 4.16 -0.88
CA ILE A 59 -11.05 4.47 0.14
C ILE A 59 -10.34 5.78 -0.23
N LEU A 60 -9.89 5.91 -1.47
CA LEU A 60 -9.15 7.07 -1.96
C LEU A 60 -9.98 8.36 -1.91
N LYS A 61 -11.29 8.30 -2.19
CA LYS A 61 -12.21 9.44 -2.04
C LYS A 61 -12.33 9.95 -0.59
N ARG A 62 -12.01 9.08 0.37
CA ARG A 62 -12.08 9.37 1.81
C ARG A 62 -10.68 9.54 2.43
N LYS A 63 -9.61 9.48 1.64
CA LYS A 63 -8.22 9.49 2.12
C LYS A 63 -7.92 10.69 3.02
N ASP A 64 -8.37 11.88 2.64
CA ASP A 64 -8.12 13.10 3.43
C ASP A 64 -8.92 13.11 4.74
N LEU A 65 -10.19 12.67 4.70
CA LEU A 65 -11.01 12.47 5.91
C LEU A 65 -10.32 11.51 6.88
N TYR A 66 -9.70 10.44 6.35
CA TYR A 66 -8.91 9.53 7.16
C TYR A 66 -7.69 10.23 7.72
N ARG A 67 -6.85 10.87 6.91
CA ARG A 67 -5.68 11.61 7.43
C ARG A 67 -6.04 12.55 8.58
N GLU A 68 -7.14 13.28 8.47
CA GLU A 68 -7.66 14.13 9.55
C GLU A 68 -8.08 13.31 10.78
N SER A 69 -8.87 12.25 10.58
CA SER A 69 -9.35 11.36 11.64
C SER A 69 -8.23 10.57 12.35
N PHE A 70 -7.11 10.37 11.68
CA PHE A 70 -5.91 9.70 12.18
C PHE A 70 -4.84 10.69 12.66
N LEU A 71 -5.15 12.00 12.76
CA LEU A 71 -4.21 13.05 13.16
C LEU A 71 -2.88 12.99 12.39
N GLY A 72 -2.97 12.76 11.08
CA GLY A 72 -1.82 12.63 10.20
C GLY A 72 -1.08 11.28 10.30
N PHE A 73 -1.67 10.28 10.97
CA PHE A 73 -1.06 8.97 11.25
C PHE A 73 0.17 9.06 12.16
N ASP A 74 0.21 10.03 13.08
CA ASP A 74 1.28 10.11 14.09
C ASP A 74 1.10 8.99 15.15
N PRO A 75 2.02 8.02 15.23
CA PRO A 75 1.89 6.90 16.16
C PRO A 75 1.94 7.32 17.63
N GLU A 76 2.62 8.42 17.97
CA GLU A 76 2.68 8.92 19.34
C GLU A 76 1.39 9.59 19.78
N ILE A 77 0.73 10.32 18.87
CA ILE A 77 -0.52 11.02 19.15
C ILE A 77 -1.67 10.02 19.26
N VAL A 78 -1.79 9.08 18.30
CA VAL A 78 -2.87 8.09 18.29
C VAL A 78 -2.76 7.10 19.45
N ALA A 79 -1.54 6.76 19.89
CA ALA A 79 -1.33 5.91 21.08
C ALA A 79 -1.89 6.54 22.38
N LYS A 80 -2.03 7.87 22.44
CA LYS A 80 -2.53 8.63 23.60
C LYS A 80 -4.04 8.88 23.57
N MET A 81 -4.75 8.49 22.51
CA MET A 81 -6.21 8.70 22.39
C MET A 81 -7.00 7.83 23.40
N GLY A 82 -8.01 8.42 24.04
CA GLY A 82 -8.81 7.79 25.10
C GLY A 82 -9.93 6.88 24.60
N ASP A 83 -10.52 6.10 25.50
CA ASP A 83 -11.44 5.01 25.13
C ASP A 83 -12.84 5.45 24.66
N LYS A 84 -13.17 6.75 24.74
CA LYS A 84 -14.53 7.27 24.42
C LYS A 84 -14.74 7.68 22.96
N GLU A 85 -13.70 7.74 22.13
CA GLU A 85 -13.80 8.09 20.70
C GLU A 85 -13.88 6.83 19.80
N ILE A 86 -14.12 5.66 20.41
CA ILE A 86 -13.75 4.34 19.92
C ILE A 86 -14.98 3.56 19.43
N HIS A 87 -15.57 3.95 18.31
CA HIS A 87 -16.44 3.02 17.57
C HIS A 87 -16.04 2.85 16.10
N GLU A 88 -15.45 3.87 15.48
CA GLU A 88 -14.73 3.75 14.19
C GLU A 88 -13.19 3.81 14.38
N ILE A 89 -12.71 4.35 15.50
CA ILE A 89 -11.28 4.57 15.82
C ILE A 89 -10.62 3.39 16.58
N SER A 90 -11.40 2.37 16.99
CA SER A 90 -10.89 1.21 17.77
C SER A 90 -9.87 0.35 17.04
N SER A 91 -10.09 0.15 15.76
CA SER A 91 -9.14 -0.46 14.83
C SER A 91 -7.79 0.26 14.85
N ASN A 92 -7.87 1.58 14.91
CA ASN A 92 -6.78 2.51 14.58
C ASN A 92 -5.77 2.60 15.72
N LYS A 93 -6.26 2.67 16.97
CA LYS A 93 -5.41 2.61 18.17
C LYS A 93 -4.63 1.29 18.24
N ALA A 94 -5.24 0.17 17.86
CA ALA A 94 -4.56 -1.13 17.85
C ALA A 94 -3.44 -1.19 16.80
N MET A 95 -3.67 -0.68 15.58
CA MET A 95 -2.64 -0.63 14.54
C MET A 95 -1.45 0.25 14.94
N MET A 96 -1.69 1.42 15.53
CA MET A 96 -0.63 2.32 15.97
C MET A 96 0.18 1.81 17.15
N LEU A 97 -0.48 1.21 18.14
CA LEU A 97 0.23 0.55 19.24
C LEU A 97 1.10 -0.61 18.71
N ALA A 98 0.63 -1.33 17.70
CA ALA A 98 1.40 -2.40 17.07
C ALA A 98 2.60 -1.87 16.27
N GLU A 99 2.45 -0.77 15.53
CA GLU A 99 3.57 -0.09 14.86
C GLU A 99 4.63 0.36 15.87
N SER A 100 4.23 1.04 16.95
CA SER A 100 5.19 1.48 17.98
C SER A 100 5.99 0.31 18.59
N ARG A 101 5.39 -0.89 18.66
CA ARG A 101 6.09 -2.12 19.08
C ARG A 101 7.09 -2.56 18.02
N ILE A 102 6.71 -2.54 16.74
CA ILE A 102 7.63 -2.84 15.65
C ILE A 102 8.80 -1.85 15.64
N VAL A 103 8.55 -0.55 15.72
CA VAL A 103 9.61 0.47 15.74
C VAL A 103 10.54 0.27 16.94
N ARG A 104 10.00 -0.01 18.15
CA ARG A 104 10.84 -0.32 19.32
C ARG A 104 11.68 -1.57 19.16
N GLN A 105 11.17 -2.61 18.47
CA GLN A 105 11.84 -3.91 18.37
C GLN A 105 12.78 -4.02 17.17
N TYR A 106 12.42 -3.41 16.04
CA TYR A 106 13.11 -3.52 14.76
C TYR A 106 13.68 -2.18 14.26
N GLY A 107 13.50 -1.10 15.00
CA GLY A 107 14.02 0.24 14.69
C GLY A 107 13.16 1.04 13.71
N SER A 108 12.54 0.39 12.72
CA SER A 108 11.72 1.05 11.68
C SER A 108 10.68 0.10 11.11
N PHE A 109 9.49 0.64 10.81
CA PHE A 109 8.41 -0.11 10.14
C PHE A 109 8.80 -0.46 8.69
N SER A 110 9.45 0.46 7.98
CA SER A 110 10.05 0.25 6.67
C SER A 110 11.07 -0.89 6.70
N SER A 111 12.03 -0.85 7.63
CA SER A 111 13.01 -1.93 7.78
C SER A 111 12.36 -3.29 8.03
N PHE A 112 11.30 -3.34 8.86
CA PHE A 112 10.53 -4.55 9.11
C PHE A 112 9.86 -5.07 7.82
N MET A 113 9.14 -4.22 7.09
CA MET A 113 8.40 -4.64 5.89
C MET A 113 9.33 -5.00 4.72
N TRP A 114 10.35 -4.18 4.46
CA TRP A 114 11.33 -4.43 3.40
C TRP A 114 12.22 -5.65 3.67
N GLY A 115 12.44 -6.01 4.94
CA GLY A 115 13.14 -7.23 5.34
C GLY A 115 12.50 -8.50 4.76
N TYR A 116 11.16 -8.57 4.65
CA TYR A 116 10.47 -9.73 4.07
C TYR A 116 10.78 -9.97 2.59
N VAL A 117 11.15 -8.91 1.87
CA VAL A 117 11.53 -8.97 0.45
C VAL A 117 13.05 -8.83 0.27
N ASN A 118 13.85 -9.08 1.32
CA ASN A 118 15.31 -8.94 1.29
C ASN A 118 15.75 -7.57 0.73
N TYR A 119 15.00 -6.51 1.08
CA TYR A 119 15.24 -5.14 0.65
C TYR A 119 15.25 -4.94 -0.88
N LYS A 120 14.59 -5.82 -1.63
CA LYS A 120 14.43 -5.75 -3.08
C LYS A 120 13.00 -6.09 -3.49
N PRO A 121 12.29 -5.22 -4.22
CA PRO A 121 10.94 -5.54 -4.67
C PRO A 121 10.87 -6.84 -5.46
N THR A 122 9.78 -7.58 -5.31
CA THR A 122 9.48 -8.70 -6.19
C THR A 122 8.96 -8.17 -7.52
N ILE A 123 9.67 -8.41 -8.62
CA ILE A 123 9.25 -7.94 -9.95
C ILE A 123 8.52 -9.07 -10.67
N ASN A 124 7.23 -8.90 -10.89
CA ASN A 124 6.42 -9.83 -11.66
C ASN A 124 6.30 -9.41 -13.13
N LYS A 125 5.85 -10.34 -13.99
CA LYS A 125 5.70 -10.16 -15.45
C LYS A 125 4.33 -10.62 -15.91
N TYR A 126 3.28 -10.23 -15.20
CA TYR A 126 1.92 -10.62 -15.55
C TYR A 126 1.49 -9.96 -16.87
N LYS A 127 0.97 -10.77 -17.79
CA LYS A 127 0.39 -10.28 -19.06
C LYS A 127 -1.11 -10.01 -18.96
N TYR A 128 -1.80 -10.65 -18.01
CA TYR A 128 -3.24 -10.59 -17.89
C TYR A 128 -3.63 -10.32 -16.43
N PRO A 129 -4.65 -9.48 -16.17
CA PRO A 129 -5.12 -9.15 -14.81
C PRO A 129 -5.44 -10.39 -13.98
N ARG A 130 -6.09 -11.38 -14.58
CA ARG A 130 -6.47 -12.65 -13.93
C ARG A 130 -5.29 -13.48 -13.41
N ASN A 131 -4.07 -13.19 -13.85
CA ASN A 131 -2.87 -13.88 -13.40
C ASN A 131 -2.27 -13.22 -12.15
N VAL A 132 -2.68 -11.99 -11.82
CA VAL A 132 -2.28 -11.33 -10.58
C VAL A 132 -3.02 -12.02 -9.43
N PRO A 133 -2.31 -12.66 -8.49
CA PRO A 133 -2.95 -13.40 -7.42
C PRO A 133 -3.59 -12.44 -6.41
N LEU A 134 -4.62 -12.90 -5.69
CA LEU A 134 -5.22 -12.11 -4.60
C LEU A 134 -4.36 -12.12 -3.32
N ARG A 135 -3.49 -13.12 -3.16
CA ARG A 135 -2.56 -13.28 -2.04
C ARG A 135 -1.38 -14.14 -2.46
N THR A 136 -0.28 -14.06 -1.71
CA THR A 136 0.92 -14.88 -1.92
C THR A 136 1.38 -15.52 -0.61
N PRO A 137 2.19 -16.60 -0.66
CA PRO A 137 2.80 -17.16 0.55
C PRO A 137 3.58 -16.14 1.37
N LYS A 138 4.19 -15.14 0.70
CA LYS A 138 4.88 -14.04 1.36
C LYS A 138 3.92 -13.13 2.12
N ALA A 139 2.81 -12.74 1.49
CA ALA A 139 1.77 -11.95 2.15
C ALA A 139 1.12 -12.70 3.33
N GLU A 140 0.97 -14.02 3.24
CA GLU A 140 0.49 -14.86 4.34
C GLU A 140 1.46 -14.87 5.53
N ALA A 141 2.76 -14.93 5.28
CA ALA A 141 3.78 -14.86 6.33
C ALA A 141 3.76 -13.48 7.03
N ILE A 142 3.78 -12.40 6.24
CA ILE A 142 3.71 -11.02 6.75
C ILE A 142 2.42 -10.81 7.55
N SER A 143 1.28 -11.25 7.03
CA SER A 143 -0.02 -11.16 7.71
C SER A 143 0.01 -11.83 9.09
N LYS A 144 0.53 -13.05 9.19
CA LYS A 144 0.66 -13.76 10.47
C LYS A 144 1.52 -12.99 11.47
N ASP A 145 2.63 -12.42 11.02
CA ASP A 145 3.53 -11.70 11.91
C ASP A 145 2.98 -10.32 12.29
N LEU A 146 2.32 -9.59 11.40
CA LEU A 146 1.59 -8.36 11.76
C LEU A 146 0.52 -8.64 12.83
N VAL A 147 -0.25 -9.72 12.68
CA VAL A 147 -1.23 -10.14 13.71
C VAL A 147 -0.56 -10.42 15.06
N LYS A 148 0.59 -11.12 15.07
CA LYS A 148 1.35 -11.37 16.30
C LYS A 148 1.81 -10.08 17.00
N HIS A 149 2.15 -9.04 16.23
CA HIS A 149 2.55 -7.74 16.78
C HIS A 149 1.36 -6.87 17.23
N GLY A 150 0.12 -7.32 16.97
CA GLY A 150 -1.12 -6.70 17.44
C GLY A 150 -1.89 -5.91 16.36
N PHE A 151 -1.46 -5.96 15.10
CA PHE A 151 -2.19 -5.34 14.01
C PHE A 151 -3.54 -6.04 13.80
N ARG A 152 -4.55 -5.27 13.43
CA ARG A 152 -5.88 -5.74 13.03
C ARG A 152 -6.12 -5.41 11.56
N PHE A 153 -7.10 -6.07 10.94
CA PHE A 153 -7.44 -5.86 9.52
C PHE A 153 -6.27 -6.07 8.55
N VAL A 154 -5.35 -6.99 8.89
CA VAL A 154 -4.16 -7.32 8.09
C VAL A 154 -4.23 -8.74 7.55
N GLY A 155 -5.40 -9.13 6.99
CA GLY A 155 -5.56 -10.44 6.34
C GLY A 155 -4.63 -10.60 5.11
N PRO A 156 -4.31 -11.82 4.65
CA PRO A 156 -3.33 -12.02 3.58
C PRO A 156 -3.65 -11.31 2.25
N VAL A 157 -4.93 -11.15 1.91
CA VAL A 157 -5.37 -10.41 0.71
C VAL A 157 -5.10 -8.92 0.86
N ILE A 158 -5.41 -8.36 2.04
CA ILE A 158 -5.15 -6.95 2.38
C ILE A 158 -3.64 -6.69 2.36
N VAL A 159 -2.86 -7.54 3.00
CA VAL A 159 -1.40 -7.42 3.05
C VAL A 159 -0.81 -7.50 1.65
N TYR A 160 -1.33 -8.36 0.77
CA TYR A 160 -0.85 -8.40 -0.60
C TYR A 160 -1.21 -7.12 -1.38
N SER A 161 -2.42 -6.59 -1.21
CA SER A 161 -2.79 -5.30 -1.81
C SER A 161 -1.94 -4.15 -1.29
N PHE A 162 -1.60 -4.15 0.00
CA PHE A 162 -0.64 -3.21 0.58
C PHE A 162 0.74 -3.35 -0.07
N MET A 163 1.25 -4.58 -0.21
CA MET A 163 2.55 -4.82 -0.85
C MET A 163 2.59 -4.30 -2.30
N GLN A 164 1.49 -4.44 -3.03
CA GLN A 164 1.34 -3.90 -4.39
C GLN A 164 1.32 -2.36 -4.36
N ALA A 165 0.50 -1.76 -3.50
CA ALA A 165 0.38 -0.32 -3.38
C ALA A 165 1.72 0.35 -2.99
N ALA A 166 2.45 -0.23 -2.04
CA ALA A 166 3.71 0.28 -1.51
C ALA A 166 4.96 -0.08 -2.34
N GLY A 167 4.81 -0.82 -3.45
CA GLY A 167 5.91 -1.21 -4.33
C GLY A 167 6.86 -2.26 -3.74
N LEU A 168 6.44 -3.04 -2.74
CA LEU A 168 7.15 -4.25 -2.31
C LEU A 168 7.05 -5.35 -3.37
N THR A 169 6.00 -5.32 -4.18
CA THR A 169 5.84 -6.12 -5.40
C THR A 169 5.44 -5.24 -6.56
N ILE A 170 6.06 -5.44 -7.73
CA ILE A 170 5.75 -4.74 -8.97
C ILE A 170 4.82 -5.63 -9.78
N ASP A 171 3.53 -5.37 -9.65
CA ASP A 171 2.44 -6.16 -10.25
C ASP A 171 1.73 -5.45 -11.39
N HIS A 172 2.23 -4.28 -11.80
CA HIS A 172 1.84 -3.67 -13.07
C HIS A 172 1.91 -4.72 -14.18
N LEU A 173 0.90 -4.76 -15.04
CA LEU A 173 0.96 -5.63 -16.21
C LEU A 173 2.09 -5.17 -17.12
N VAL A 174 2.70 -6.11 -17.85
CA VAL A 174 3.84 -5.78 -18.72
C VAL A 174 3.53 -4.78 -19.83
N ASP A 175 2.25 -4.58 -20.17
CA ASP A 175 1.75 -3.60 -21.13
C ASP A 175 1.26 -2.29 -20.48
N CYS A 176 1.27 -2.19 -19.14
CA CYS A 176 1.02 -0.93 -18.44
C CYS A 176 2.16 0.04 -18.68
N PHE A 177 1.84 1.31 -18.96
CA PHE A 177 2.84 2.35 -19.20
C PHE A 177 3.76 2.60 -17.99
N ARG A 178 3.29 2.29 -16.78
CA ARG A 178 4.06 2.40 -15.53
C ARG A 178 5.02 1.22 -15.31
N TYR A 179 4.87 0.10 -16.01
CA TYR A 179 5.63 -1.12 -15.74
C TYR A 179 7.15 -0.89 -15.75
N SER A 180 7.68 -0.40 -16.87
CA SER A 180 9.12 -0.17 -17.05
C SER A 180 9.67 0.83 -16.04
N GLU A 181 8.90 1.87 -15.70
CA GLU A 181 9.32 2.88 -14.73
C GLU A 181 9.36 2.29 -13.31
N CYS A 182 8.32 1.58 -12.87
CA CYS A 182 8.29 0.96 -11.54
C CYS A 182 9.36 -0.14 -11.41
N VAL A 183 9.67 -0.88 -12.47
CA VAL A 183 10.81 -1.81 -12.52
C VAL A 183 12.13 -1.06 -12.35
N SER A 184 12.34 0.03 -13.07
CA SER A 184 13.55 0.85 -12.95
C SER A 184 13.71 1.45 -11.54
N LEU A 185 12.62 1.86 -10.91
CA LEU A 185 12.62 2.33 -9.53
C LEU A 185 12.93 1.19 -8.54
N ALA A 186 12.41 -0.01 -8.79
CA ALA A 186 12.63 -1.19 -7.96
C ALA A 186 14.06 -1.73 -7.98
N GLU A 187 14.79 -1.52 -9.08
CA GLU A 187 16.18 -1.93 -9.22
C GLU A 187 17.16 -1.00 -8.49
N ARG A 188 16.70 0.18 -8.03
CA ARG A 188 17.54 1.09 -7.26
C ARG A 188 17.90 0.47 -5.91
N PRO A 189 19.09 0.74 -5.37
CA PRO A 189 19.43 0.32 -4.02
C PRO A 189 18.39 0.82 -3.02
N TRP A 190 18.03 -0.05 -2.08
CA TRP A 190 17.17 0.31 -0.96
C TRP A 190 17.75 1.51 -0.22
N ARG A 191 16.89 2.47 0.12
CA ARG A 191 17.27 3.69 0.81
C ARG A 191 16.58 3.71 2.16
N HIS A 192 17.34 3.53 3.24
CA HIS A 192 16.89 3.95 4.56
C HIS A 192 17.04 5.48 4.60
N PHE A 193 15.97 6.18 4.90
CA PHE A 193 16.04 7.56 5.35
C PHE A 193 15.89 7.60 6.87
#